data_AF-A0A1F4U8P1-F1
#
_entry.id   AF-A0A1F4U8P1-F1
#
_cell.length_a   1.000
_cell.length_b   1.000
_cell.length_c   1.000
_cell.angle_alpha   90.00
_cell.angle_beta   90.00
_cell.angle_gamma   90.00
#
_symmetry.space_group_name_H-M   'P 1'
#
loop_
_entity.id
_entity.type
_entity.pdbx_description
1 polymer ?
#
loop_
_entity_poly.entity_id
_entity_poly.type
_entity_poly.pdbx_seq_one_letter_code
_entity_poly.pdbx_strand_id
1 'polypeptide(L)'
;MKYFCVLLILPVVALAANVLVWEYDSLDTFYDSQAGGTIDTPYWIQQTLTALGHAHTTTSTLPSNLAPYDAVFVLLGWFRC
;
A
#
# COMPACT_ATOMS: atom_id res chain seq x y z
N MET A 1 -31.50 -9.72 -17.71
CA MET A 1 -31.16 -8.69 -16.68
C MET A 1 -30.23 -9.17 -15.57
N LYS A 2 -30.10 -10.48 -15.27
CA LYS A 2 -29.30 -10.98 -14.14
C LYS A 2 -27.79 -10.67 -14.19
N TYR A 3 -27.22 -10.49 -15.39
CA TYR A 3 -25.78 -10.25 -15.58
C TYR A 3 -25.40 -8.77 -15.81
N PHE A 4 -26.39 -7.88 -15.93
CA PHE A 4 -26.15 -6.47 -16.25
C PHE A 4 -25.45 -5.72 -15.10
N CYS A 5 -25.76 -6.08 -13.85
CA CYS A 5 -25.09 -5.50 -12.68
C CYS A 5 -23.60 -5.88 -12.57
N VAL A 6 -23.20 -7.05 -13.09
CA VAL A 6 -21.79 -7.49 -13.05
C VAL A 6 -20.92 -6.68 -14.01
N LEU A 7 -21.46 -6.29 -15.16
CA LEU A 7 -20.78 -5.44 -16.15
C LEU A 7 -20.51 -4.02 -15.66
N LEU A 8 -21.31 -3.51 -14.73
CA LEU A 8 -21.13 -2.17 -14.14
C LEU A 8 -20.03 -2.12 -13.07
N ILE A 9 -19.63 -3.25 -12.48
CA ILE A 9 -18.61 -3.32 -11.43
C ILE A 9 -17.21 -3.52 -12.02
N LEU A 10 -17.12 -4.11 -13.22
CA LEU A 10 -15.88 -4.35 -13.97
C LEU A 10 -14.96 -3.12 -14.14
N PRO A 11 -15.43 -1.91 -14.51
CA PRO A 11 -14.54 -0.76 -14.69
C PRO A 11 -13.92 -0.26 -13.38
N VAL A 12 -14.58 -0.46 -12.23
CA VAL A 12 -14.06 -0.06 -10.92
C VAL A 12 -12.88 -0.94 -10.51
N VAL A 13 -12.94 -2.23 -10.84
CA VAL A 13 -11.84 -3.18 -10.57
C VAL A 13 -10.68 -2.98 -11.54
N ALA A 14 -10.95 -2.56 -12.77
CA ALA A 14 -9.92 -2.33 -13.80
C ALA A 14 -9.04 -1.09 -13.56
N LEU A 15 -9.45 -0.18 -12.66
CA LEU A 15 -8.71 1.05 -12.32
C LEU A 15 -7.87 0.93 -11.05
N ALA A 16 -7.91 -0.21 -10.35
CA ALA A 16 -7.10 -0.43 -9.17
C ALA A 16 -5.63 -0.61 -9.55
N ALA A 17 -4.79 0.40 -9.29
CA ALA A 17 -3.34 0.29 -9.40
C ALA A 17 -2.79 -0.78 -8.44
N ASN A 18 -1.74 -1.48 -8.89
CA ASN A 18 -0.96 -2.41 -8.08
C ASN A 18 0.32 -1.73 -7.59
N VAL A 19 0.40 -1.47 -6.29
CA VAL A 19 1.45 -0.62 -5.70
C VAL A 19 2.42 -1.44 -4.86
N LEU A 20 3.72 -1.20 -5.01
CA LEU A 20 4.73 -1.70 -4.07
C LEU A 20 5.01 -0.66 -2.99
N VAL A 21 4.99 -1.09 -1.73
CA VAL A 21 5.51 -0.32 -0.60
C VAL A 21 6.75 -1.04 -0.09
N TRP A 22 7.91 -0.48 -0.36
CA TRP A 22 9.17 -1.01 0.15
C TRP A 22 9.57 -0.27 1.42
N GLU A 23 9.64 -1.01 2.52
CA GLU A 23 10.02 -0.51 3.85
C GLU A 23 11.43 -0.99 4.20
N TYR A 24 12.40 -0.08 4.17
CA TYR A 24 13.79 -0.43 4.44
C TYR A 24 14.04 -0.80 5.91
N ASP A 25 13.46 -0.03 6.84
CA ASP A 25 13.63 -0.23 8.29
C ASP A 25 12.29 -0.51 8.96
N SER A 26 11.93 -1.80 9.07
CA SER A 26 10.70 -2.23 9.72
C SER A 26 10.73 -2.12 11.25
N LEU A 27 11.85 -1.69 11.83
CA LEU A 27 11.95 -1.40 13.26
C LEU A 27 11.68 0.09 13.54
N ASP A 28 11.54 0.93 12.51
CA ASP A 28 11.08 2.30 12.66
C ASP A 28 9.57 2.34 12.91
N THR A 29 9.24 2.49 14.19
CA THR A 29 7.86 2.59 14.67
C THR A 29 7.68 3.84 15.51
N PHE A 30 6.47 4.38 15.49
CA PHE A 30 6.09 5.56 16.28
C PHE A 30 4.67 5.42 16.81
N TYR A 31 4.37 6.10 17.92
CA TYR A 31 3.03 6.11 18.49
C TYR A 31 2.12 7.02 17.68
N ASP A 32 0.96 6.50 17.30
CA ASP A 32 -0.11 7.24 16.65
C ASP A 32 -1.41 7.07 17.46
N SER A 33 -1.92 8.20 17.96
CA SER A 33 -3.16 8.22 18.76
C SER A 33 -4.41 7.90 17.95
N GLN A 34 -4.43 8.19 16.65
CA GLN A 34 -5.54 7.89 15.76
C GLN A 34 -5.59 6.39 15.44
N ALA A 35 -4.42 5.75 15.30
CA ALA A 35 -4.33 4.29 15.20
C ALA A 35 -4.51 3.58 16.57
N GLY A 36 -4.44 4.33 17.66
CA GLY A 36 -4.60 3.82 19.03
C GLY A 36 -3.41 3.02 19.53
N GLY A 37 -2.21 3.20 18.96
CA GLY A 37 -1.05 2.37 19.27
C GLY A 37 0.21 2.75 18.51
N THR A 38 1.23 1.91 18.63
CA THR A 38 2.47 2.01 17.85
C THR A 38 2.23 1.46 16.45
N ILE A 39 2.58 2.24 15.43
CA ILE A 39 2.51 1.86 14.02
C ILE A 39 3.89 1.92 13.38
N ASP A 40 4.05 1.19 12.28
CA ASP A 40 5.22 1.23 11.43
C ASP A 40 5.11 2.35 10.38
N THR A 41 6.21 2.58 9.65
CA THR A 41 6.28 3.64 8.64
C THR A 41 5.29 3.47 7.47
N PRO A 42 5.00 2.25 6.94
CA PRO A 42 4.08 2.09 5.82
C PRO A 42 2.60 2.18 6.19
N TYR A 43 2.24 2.10 7.47
CA TYR A 43 0.84 2.00 7.93
C TYR A 43 -0.12 2.93 7.20
N TRP A 44 0.11 4.25 7.22
CA TRP A 44 -0.83 5.21 6.62
C TRP A 44 -0.86 5.17 5.09
N ILE A 45 0.23 4.73 4.46
CA ILE A 45 0.27 4.50 3.01
C ILE A 45 -0.65 3.32 2.68
N GLN A 46 -0.55 2.22 3.42
CA GLN A 46 -1.41 1.05 3.25
C GLN A 46 -2.89 1.38 3.49
N GLN A 47 -3.21 2.13 4.55
CA GLN A 47 -4.59 2.56 4.83
C GLN A 47 -5.13 3.43 3.69
N THR A 48 -4.32 4.35 3.17
CA THR A 48 -4.72 5.23 2.06
C THR A 48 -4.95 4.44 0.78
N LEU A 49 -4.03 3.54 0.42
CA LEU A 49 -4.17 2.68 -0.77
C LEU A 49 -5.42 1.80 -0.67
N THR A 50 -5.68 1.23 0.51
CA THR A 50 -6.88 0.43 0.78
C THR A 50 -8.15 1.26 0.64
N ALA A 51 -8.17 2.47 1.22
CA ALA A 51 -9.32 3.37 1.17
C ALA A 51 -9.64 3.85 -0.26
N LEU A 52 -8.61 3.98 -1.11
CA LEU A 52 -8.74 4.32 -2.53
C LEU A 52 -9.06 3.11 -3.42
N GLY A 53 -9.09 1.89 -2.86
CA GLY A 53 -9.37 0.66 -3.60
C GLY A 53 -8.19 0.14 -4.44
N HIS A 54 -6.95 0.52 -4.10
CA HIS A 54 -5.75 0.05 -4.77
C HIS A 54 -5.22 -1.24 -4.14
N ALA A 55 -4.72 -2.14 -4.98
CA ALA A 55 -3.97 -3.30 -4.53
C ALA A 55 -2.56 -2.86 -4.11
N HIS A 56 -2.02 -3.44 -3.05
CA HIS A 56 -0.66 -3.13 -2.64
C HIS A 56 0.05 -4.33 -2.03
N THR A 57 1.37 -4.36 -2.20
CA THR A 57 2.28 -5.32 -1.58
C THR A 57 3.27 -4.55 -0.72
N THR A 58 3.47 -4.96 0.53
CA THR A 58 4.50 -4.39 1.40
C THR A 58 5.63 -5.40 1.59
N THR A 59 6.88 -4.96 1.49
CA THR A 59 8.06 -5.82 1.65
C THR A 59 9.20 -5.05 2.30
N SER A 60 10.03 -5.76 3.07
CA SER A 60 11.29 -5.23 3.59
C SER A 60 12.48 -5.47 2.66
N THR A 61 12.34 -6.37 1.69
CA THR A 61 13.36 -6.64 0.67
C THR A 61 12.90 -6.09 -0.68
N LEU A 62 13.72 -5.23 -1.29
CA LEU A 62 13.41 -4.65 -2.59
C LEU A 62 13.43 -5.76 -3.68
N PRO A 63 12.33 -6.01 -4.39
CA PRO A 63 12.30 -6.99 -5.47
C PRO A 63 13.22 -6.57 -6.63
N SER A 64 13.87 -7.54 -7.25
CA SER A 64 14.69 -7.29 -8.45
C SER A 64 13.87 -6.94 -9.69
N ASN A 65 12.57 -7.28 -9.70
CA ASN A 65 11.63 -6.97 -10.77
C ASN A 65 10.50 -6.08 -10.25
N LEU A 66 10.42 -4.85 -10.77
CA LEU A 66 9.39 -3.86 -10.42
C LEU A 66 8.31 -3.70 -11.50
N ALA A 67 8.46 -4.36 -12.65
CA ALA A 67 7.51 -4.28 -13.77
C ALA A 67 6.03 -4.61 -13.43
N PRO A 68 5.73 -5.48 -12.44
CA PRO A 68 4.34 -5.76 -12.06
C PRO A 68 3.61 -4.64 -11.31
N TYR A 69 4.33 -3.58 -10.89
CA TYR A 69 3.78 -2.51 -10.06
C TYR A 69 3.65 -1.22 -10.87
N ASP A 70 2.51 -0.55 -10.72
CA ASP A 70 2.22 0.73 -11.37
C ASP A 70 2.92 1.89 -10.64
N ALA A 71 3.17 1.74 -9.34
CA ALA A 71 3.86 2.70 -8.51
C ALA A 71 4.67 2.01 -7.40
N VAL A 72 5.74 2.67 -6.94
CA VAL A 72 6.60 2.19 -5.86
C VAL A 72 6.80 3.30 -4.83
N PHE A 73 6.40 3.06 -3.59
CA PHE A 73 6.76 3.87 -2.43
C PHE A 73 8.03 3.31 -1.79
N VAL A 74 9.01 4.18 -1.56
CA VAL A 74 10.30 3.85 -0.95
C VAL A 74 10.39 4.53 0.40
N LEU A 75 10.42 3.74 1.48
CA LEU A 75 10.47 4.23 2.86
C LEU A 75 11.82 3.89 3.46
N LEU A 76 12.65 4.91 3.68
CA LEU A 76 14.04 4.76 4.14
C LEU A 76 14.19 4.85 5.66
N GLY A 77 13.08 4.92 6.39
CA GLY A 77 13.07 5.10 7.84
C GLY A 77 13.32 6.54 8.28
N TRP A 78 13.47 6.72 9.59
CA TRP A 78 13.77 7.98 10.24
C TRP A 78 15.28 8.08 10.48
N PHE A 79 15.83 9.27 10.28
CA PHE A 79 17.21 9.53 10.67
C PHE A 79 17.31 9.48 12.21
N ARG A 80 18.08 8.51 12.73
CA ARG A 80 18.41 8.37 14.15
C ARG A 80 19.86 8.84 14.35
N CYS A 81 20.09 9.98 15.00
CA CYS A 81 21.41 10.48 15.40
C CYS A 81 21.79 10.04 16.82
#